data_AF-A0A562WEL2-F1
#
_entry.id   AF-A0A562WEL2-F1
#
_cell.length_a   1.000
_cell.length_b   1.000
_cell.length_c   1.000
_cell.angle_alpha   90.00
_cell.angle_beta   90.00
_cell.angle_gamma   90.00
#
_symmetry.space_group_name_H-M   'P 1'
#
loop_
_entity.id
_entity.type
_entity.pdbx_description
1 polymer ?
#
loop_
_entity_poly.entity_id
_entity_poly.type
_entity_poly.pdbx_seq_one_letter_code
_entity_poly.pdbx_strand_id
1 'polypeptide(L)'
;MLLVVEIVSPGSEGVDTVTKHREYAAAGIPQYWVVDQDQAQTVTMHHLDSSDQYAVRATMPLAWVLNTSPAEHGRGSTGRYRAARSLRR
;
A
#
# COMPACT_ATOMS: atom_id res chain seq x y z
N MET A 1 0.35 17.53 -5.09
CA MET A 1 0.20 16.31 -4.29
C MET A 1 1.14 15.27 -4.88
N LEU A 2 1.95 14.60 -4.07
CA LEU A 2 2.97 13.64 -4.53
C LEU A 2 2.57 12.21 -4.15
N LEU A 3 2.79 11.27 -5.06
CA LEU A 3 2.52 9.85 -4.88
C LEU A 3 3.74 9.05 -5.32
N VAL A 4 4.15 8.11 -4.49
CA VAL A 4 5.12 7.06 -4.84
C VAL A 4 4.38 5.73 -4.95
N VAL A 5 4.68 4.96 -6.00
CA VAL A 5 4.16 3.61 -6.21
C VAL A 5 5.32 2.64 -6.30
N GLU A 6 5.36 1.67 -5.40
CA GLU A 6 6.33 0.58 -5.41
C GLU A 6 5.66 -0.70 -5.94
N ILE A 7 6.31 -1.37 -6.89
CA ILE A 7 5.88 -2.69 -7.38
C ILE A 7 6.85 -3.72 -6.81
N VAL A 8 6.35 -4.57 -5.91
CA VAL A 8 7.17 -5.55 -5.20
C VAL A 8 7.37 -6.78 -6.08
N SER A 9 8.64 -7.07 -6.37
CA SER A 9 9.00 -8.28 -7.11
C SER A 9 8.92 -9.53 -6.20
N PRO A 10 8.53 -10.71 -6.75
CA PRO A 10 8.51 -11.96 -6.00
C PRO A 10 9.88 -12.24 -5.36
N GLY A 11 9.91 -12.50 -4.05
CA GLY A 11 11.13 -12.82 -3.31
C GLY A 11 11.88 -11.63 -2.67
N SER A 12 11.37 -10.40 -2.76
CA SER A 12 11.94 -9.21 -2.09
C SER A 12 11.13 -8.74 -0.85
N GLU A 13 10.24 -9.59 -0.34
CA GLU A 13 9.09 -9.26 0.53
C GLU A 13 9.41 -8.82 1.99
N GLY A 14 10.62 -8.37 2.33
CA GLY A 14 10.91 -8.12 3.76
C GLY A 14 11.98 -7.09 4.12
N VAL A 15 12.96 -6.81 3.27
CA VAL A 15 14.10 -5.97 3.64
C VAL A 15 14.09 -4.61 2.93
N ASP A 16 13.56 -4.55 1.71
CA ASP A 16 13.60 -3.34 0.89
C ASP A 16 12.50 -2.33 1.28
N THR A 17 11.36 -2.83 1.76
CA THR A 17 10.16 -2.01 2.00
C THR A 17 10.26 -1.15 3.27
N VAL A 18 10.99 -1.59 4.32
CA VAL A 18 11.07 -0.86 5.61
C VAL A 18 11.98 0.37 5.51
N THR A 19 13.09 0.26 4.78
CA THR A 19 14.05 1.37 4.62
C THR A 19 13.41 2.50 3.82
N LYS A 20 12.79 2.17 2.69
CA LYS A 20 12.10 3.12 1.81
C LYS A 20 10.92 3.82 2.48
N HIS A 21 10.17 3.10 3.32
CA HIS A 21 9.02 3.68 4.03
C HIS A 21 9.42 4.87 4.92
N ARG A 22 10.55 4.74 5.63
CA ARG A 22 11.07 5.82 6.47
C ARG A 22 11.67 6.95 5.65
N GLU A 23 12.33 6.64 4.55
CA GLU A 23 12.91 7.66 3.65
C GLU A 23 11.81 8.52 3.00
N TYR A 24 10.74 7.91 2.51
CA TYR A 24 9.62 8.65 1.91
C TYR A 24 8.82 9.46 2.94
N ALA A 25 8.69 8.93 4.16
CA ALA A 25 8.08 9.67 5.26
C ALA A 25 8.92 10.89 5.64
N ALA A 26 10.24 10.73 5.79
CA ALA A 26 11.16 11.82 6.05
C ALA A 26 11.19 12.87 4.92
N ALA A 27 10.93 12.45 3.67
CA ALA A 27 10.76 13.34 2.53
C ALA A 27 9.36 14.00 2.46
N GLY A 28 8.46 13.72 3.39
CA GLY A 28 7.14 14.33 3.48
C GLY A 28 6.17 13.89 2.38
N ILE A 29 6.37 12.71 1.78
CA ILE A 29 5.53 12.24 0.67
C ILE A 29 4.16 11.82 1.22
N PRO A 30 3.06 12.51 0.86
CA PRO A 30 1.78 12.29 1.53
C PRO A 30 1.14 10.94 1.20
N GLN A 31 1.41 10.37 0.03
CA GLN A 31 0.82 9.11 -0.45
C GLN A 31 1.90 8.12 -0.88
N TYR A 32 1.82 6.90 -0.38
CA TYR A 32 2.73 5.81 -0.76
C TYR A 32 1.93 4.54 -1.01
N TRP A 33 2.00 3.98 -2.21
CA TRP A 33 1.25 2.77 -2.59
C TRP A 33 2.23 1.63 -2.86
N VAL A 34 1.88 0.45 -2.38
CA VAL A 34 2.62 -0.80 -2.61
C VAL A 34 1.74 -1.72 -3.43
N VAL A 35 2.28 -2.27 -4.51
CA VAL A 35 1.60 -3.24 -5.38
C VAL A 35 2.34 -4.56 -5.31
N ASP A 36 1.71 -5.55 -4.68
CA ASP A 36 2.19 -6.91 -4.63
C ASP A 36 1.88 -7.61 -5.96
N GLN A 37 2.84 -8.37 -6.49
CA GLN A 37 2.64 -9.17 -7.71
C GLN A 37 1.99 -10.55 -7.42
N ASP A 38 1.05 -10.58 -6.47
CA ASP A 38 0.22 -11.76 -6.20
C ASP A 38 -0.85 -11.98 -7.29
N GLN A 39 -1.67 -13.04 -7.16
CA GLN A 39 -2.73 -13.34 -8.15
C GLN A 39 -3.75 -12.20 -8.32
N ALA A 40 -3.96 -11.38 -7.30
CA ALA A 40 -4.93 -10.29 -7.31
C ALA A 40 -4.31 -8.93 -7.66
N GLN A 41 -2.98 -8.89 -7.82
CA GLN A 41 -2.19 -7.66 -7.86
C GLN A 41 -2.59 -6.72 -6.71
N THR A 42 -2.49 -7.22 -5.48
CA THR A 42 -2.95 -6.50 -4.29
C THR A 42 -2.27 -5.13 -4.17
N VAL A 43 -3.08 -4.08 -3.97
CA VAL A 43 -2.61 -2.71 -3.74
C VAL A 43 -2.86 -2.33 -2.28
N THR A 44 -1.81 -1.92 -1.59
CA THR A 44 -1.88 -1.31 -0.25
C THR A 44 -1.56 0.17 -0.34
N MET A 45 -2.49 1.01 0.12
CA MET A 45 -2.36 2.47 0.09
C MET A 45 -2.02 2.99 1.48
N HIS A 46 -0.90 3.70 1.59
CA HIS A 46 -0.45 4.38 2.79
C HIS A 46 -0.64 5.89 2.68
N HIS A 47 -1.01 6.52 3.79
CA HIS A 47 -1.10 7.96 3.95
C HIS A 47 -0.17 8.41 5.08
N LEU A 48 0.62 9.47 4.85
CA LEU A 48 1.50 10.04 5.87
C LEU A 48 0.66 10.80 6.89
N ASP A 49 0.70 10.38 8.15
CA ASP A 49 -0.01 11.03 9.25
C ASP A 49 0.78 12.21 9.84
N SER A 50 0.20 12.90 10.82
CA SER A 50 0.80 14.07 11.48
C SER A 50 2.02 13.75 12.36
N SER A 51 2.36 12.47 12.51
CA SER A 51 3.50 11.97 13.28
C SER A 51 4.65 11.53 12.36
N ASP A 52 4.61 11.90 11.08
CA ASP A 52 5.56 11.48 10.04
C ASP A 52 5.63 9.96 9.88
N GLN A 53 4.50 9.29 10.11
CA GLN A 53 4.38 7.83 9.98
C GLN A 53 3.29 7.51 8.98
N TYR A 54 3.51 6.46 8.20
CA TYR A 54 2.52 5.99 7.25
C TYR A 54 1.50 5.07 7.92
N ALA A 55 0.22 5.39 7.76
CA ALA A 55 -0.88 4.53 8.15
C ALA A 55 -1.51 3.89 6.89
N VAL A 56 -1.89 2.61 6.98
CA VAL A 56 -2.65 1.95 5.90
C VAL A 56 -4.04 2.56 5.84
N ARG A 57 -4.38 3.11 4.68
CA ARG A 57 -5.70 3.66 4.39
C ARG A 57 -6.63 2.60 3.80
N ALA A 58 -6.11 1.77 2.90
CA ALA A 58 -6.86 0.74 2.20
C ALA A 58 -5.94 -0.36 1.66
N THR A 59 -6.48 -1.57 1.57
CA THR A 59 -5.88 -2.69 0.84
C THR A 59 -6.94 -3.33 -0.02
N MET A 60 -6.72 -3.45 -1.33
CA MET A 60 -7.68 -4.03 -2.27
C MET A 60 -6.99 -4.52 -3.56
N PRO A 61 -7.64 -5.40 -4.34
CA PRO A 61 -7.12 -5.82 -5.64
C PRO A 61 -6.95 -4.63 -6.61
N LEU A 62 -5.93 -4.63 -7.47
CA LEU A 62 -5.72 -3.57 -8.46
C LEU A 62 -6.96 -3.36 -9.35
N ALA A 63 -7.63 -4.44 -9.73
CA ALA A 63 -8.86 -4.38 -10.53
C ALA A 63 -9.97 -3.56 -9.85
N TRP A 64 -10.02 -3.51 -8.52
CA TRP A 64 -10.99 -2.69 -7.79
C TRP A 64 -10.55 -1.23 -7.75
N VAL A 65 -9.26 -0.96 -7.54
CA VAL A 65 -8.71 0.41 -7.62
C VAL A 65 -9.07 1.06 -8.96
N LEU A 66 -8.92 0.32 -10.07
CA LEU A 66 -9.17 0.84 -11.43
C LEU A 66 -10.66 1.08 -11.74
N ASN A 67 -11.57 0.42 -11.03
CA ASN A 67 -13.01 0.51 -11.28
C ASN A 67 -13.76 1.35 -10.24
N THR A 68 -13.08 1.88 -9.23
CA THR A 68 -13.68 2.68 -8.16
C THR A 68 -13.30 4.15 -8.33
N SER A 69 -14.19 5.09 -8.02
CA SER A 69 -13.82 6.51 -8.12
C SER A 69 -12.75 6.87 -7.06
N PRO A 70 -11.79 7.77 -7.34
CA PRO A 70 -10.75 8.19 -6.38
C PRO A 70 -11.31 8.65 -5.02
N ALA A 71 -12.51 9.21 -5.02
CA ALA A 71 -13.20 9.69 -3.83
C ALA A 71 -13.64 8.57 -2.88
N GLU A 72 -13.84 7.35 -3.38
CA GLU A 72 -14.33 6.21 -2.62
C GLU A 72 -13.20 5.45 -1.90
N HIS A 73 -11.95 5.63 -2.33
CA HIS A 73 -10.76 5.04 -1.71
C HIS A 73 -10.50 5.52 -0.26
N GLY A 74 -11.27 6.51 0.21
CA GLY A 74 -11.15 7.10 1.56
C GLY A 74 -12.29 6.81 2.51
N ARG A 75 -13.36 6.15 2.05
CA ARG A 75 -14.51 5.85 2.90
C ARG A 75 -14.48 4.36 3.16
N GLY A 76 -14.00 3.97 4.34
CA GLY A 76 -13.78 2.58 4.75
C GLY A 76 -14.89 1.64 4.29
N SER A 77 -14.64 0.97 3.17
CA SER A 77 -15.43 -0.18 2.75
C SER A 77 -14.92 -1.34 3.60
N THR A 78 -15.64 -1.63 4.67
CA THR A 78 -15.49 -2.77 5.57
C THR A 78 -15.68 -4.08 4.78
N GLY A 79 -14.71 -4.44 3.96
CA GLY A 79 -14.54 -5.74 3.36
C GLY A 79 -13.18 -6.24 3.82
N ARG A 80 -13.15 -7.02 4.91
CA ARG A 80 -11.92 -7.61 5.44
C ARG A 80 -11.35 -8.60 4.43
N TYR A 81 -10.60 -8.12 3.45
CA TYR A 81 -9.67 -8.96 2.73
C TYR A 81 -8.48 -9.19 3.67
N ARG A 82 -8.42 -10.38 4.28
CA ARG A 82 -7.19 -10.86 4.89
C ARG A 82 -6.22 -11.07 3.73
N ALA A 83 -5.24 -10.17 3.58
CA ALA A 83 -4.00 -10.50 2.92
C ALA A 83 -3.51 -11.79 3.57
N ALA A 84 -3.55 -12.89 2.83
CA ALA A 84 -3.01 -14.16 3.29
C ALA A 84 -1.51 -13.95 3.36
N ARG A 85 -1.04 -13.51 4.53
CA ARG A 85 0.38 -13.49 4.88
C ARG A 85 0.86 -14.92 4.73
N SER A 86 1.42 -15.24 3.58
CA SER A 86 2.08 -16.51 3.32
C SER A 86 3.39 -16.48 4.08
N LEU A 87 3.29 -16.74 5.38
CA LEU A 87 4.41 -17.23 6.16
C LEU A 87 4.70 -18.63 5.61
N ARG A 88 5.68 -18.75 4.71
CA ARG A 88 6.21 -20.05 4.31
C ARG A 88 7.71 -20.08 4.59
N ARG A 89 7.96 -20.72 5.75
CA ARG A 89 9.16 -21.43 6.25
C ARG A 89 10.52 -20.79 6.05
#